data_AF-A0A7T4B1F6-F1
#
_entry.id   AF-A0A7T4B1F6-F1
#
_cell.length_a   1.000
_cell.length_b   1.000
_cell.length_c   1.000
_cell.angle_alpha   90.00
_cell.angle_beta   90.00
_cell.angle_gamma   90.00
#
_symmetry.space_group_name_H-M   'P 1'
#
loop_
_entity.id
_entity.type
_entity.pdbx_description
1 polymer ?
#
loop_
_entity_poly.entity_id
_entity_poly.type
_entity_poly.pdbx_seq_one_letter_code
_entity_poly.pdbx_strand_id
1 'polypeptide(L)'
;MSFLDKLLARKAAPTPGATDAPSPATAPAAQAEAPATEAPIRAYDAYGREIFVPRDQWRDNVLAGAIERHWDDADSLSGLIVQSLGDGFIDEMVRPVDRLVELQPGAERGVVLQAIVYMKTGRLDEAERALRGFIGQHGETGVVLTNLAKIQDERGDEPAAVETLWRALELDPNQENGLGWYEAIHREHGGDAAGVAAMRKVAALPGSWRAQLWLAHGELGSHNLSGALAMYLEALARAGTPTPADLLAQMSGDLGNAGAIEPIVELAGPRFDAASHGIQVGNNLIRAYVELGRPGEARAILDQLYAQQRPDWKDNLAYWDTELARAALGDGAAEPAQMRLAMLLGRGPVWLTPDSPAAALFTPVTPDRPLVSLLGGSAEIGAAPERAERQLADATGRLSRALPLYFNEQLALRCGLRTQTLVPWLTEPHPGFLLSGAAWDDADAIGYAQQCEAQSDYVVISHLVTTAEPWRAEVRVVRTEDAECVGALSAEFPMADPTAAIQRLTEELVALVGRATAQPPLATPANYTVPDGAAFPYYLLRLEQLLAVRCNGANPEQPGQLNGEREILDGNLRQCLDFPKSVNARLLLAQTVRAMKRVRPDVVAEFEEKIARLQREQPLAGPAQAAVQALLD
;
A
#
# COMPACT_ATOMS: atom_id res chain seq x y z
N MET A 1 32.44 23.15 19.90
CA MET A 1 31.70 22.07 19.21
C MET A 1 32.19 20.78 19.78
N SER A 2 31.30 20.03 20.42
CA SER A 2 31.62 18.72 21.00
C SER A 2 31.98 17.74 19.88
N PHE A 3 32.64 16.62 20.19
CA PHE A 3 32.94 15.57 19.21
C PHE A 3 31.64 15.06 18.57
N LEU A 4 30.58 14.91 19.38
CA LEU A 4 29.25 14.49 18.95
C LEU A 4 28.65 15.43 17.88
N ASP A 5 28.82 16.75 18.03
CA ASP A 5 28.36 17.75 17.05
C ASP A 5 29.03 17.56 15.69
N LYS A 6 30.34 17.25 15.69
CA LYS A 6 31.12 17.02 14.46
C LYS A 6 30.73 15.71 13.78
N LEU A 7 30.41 14.67 14.56
CA LEU A 7 29.97 13.36 14.07
C LEU A 7 28.59 13.43 13.43
N LEU A 8 27.64 14.13 14.06
CA LEU A 8 26.28 14.34 13.55
C LEU A 8 26.27 15.26 12.31
N ALA A 9 27.16 16.26 12.25
CA ALA A 9 27.30 17.15 11.10
C ALA A 9 27.95 16.51 9.86
N ARG A 10 28.63 15.36 10.00
CA ARG A 10 29.35 14.68 8.90
C ARG A 10 28.53 13.66 8.11
N LYS A 11 27.26 13.41 8.47
CA LYS A 11 26.34 12.55 7.69
C LYS A 11 25.77 13.28 6.46
N ALA A 12 26.63 13.79 5.57
CA ALA A 12 26.26 14.23 4.22
C ALA A 12 27.52 14.47 3.35
N ALA A 13 28.10 13.40 2.81
CA ALA A 13 28.87 13.49 1.56
C ALA A 13 29.03 12.08 0.94
N PRO A 14 28.50 11.80 -0.26
CA PRO A 14 28.93 10.66 -1.04
C PRO A 14 30.31 10.93 -1.64
N THR A 15 31.26 10.02 -1.44
CA THR A 15 32.59 10.04 -2.07
C THR A 15 32.45 9.68 -3.56
N PRO A 16 33.10 10.42 -4.50
CA PRO A 16 32.87 10.24 -5.93
C PRO A 16 33.77 9.16 -6.56
N GLY A 17 33.21 8.34 -7.45
CA GLY A 17 33.97 7.43 -8.32
C GLY A 17 33.09 6.39 -9.02
N ALA A 18 32.53 6.76 -10.17
CA ALA A 18 31.70 5.92 -11.03
C ALA A 18 32.52 5.22 -12.12
N THR A 19 32.03 4.07 -12.62
CA THR A 19 32.01 3.78 -14.06
C THR A 19 30.72 3.04 -14.45
N ASP A 20 30.11 3.56 -15.51
CA ASP A 20 28.75 3.39 -16.06
C ASP A 20 28.31 1.98 -16.55
N ALA A 21 27.05 1.62 -16.25
CA ALA A 21 26.10 0.93 -17.14
C ALA A 21 24.65 1.06 -16.57
N PRO A 22 23.59 1.02 -17.40
CA PRO A 22 22.37 1.79 -17.17
C PRO A 22 21.37 1.12 -16.22
N SER A 23 20.85 1.90 -15.27
CA SER A 23 19.74 1.54 -14.38
C SER A 23 18.55 2.44 -14.71
N PRO A 24 17.35 1.90 -15.06
CA PRO A 24 16.14 2.70 -15.13
C PRO A 24 15.31 2.60 -13.84
N ALA A 25 14.77 3.76 -13.45
CA ALA A 25 13.83 4.05 -12.37
C ALA A 25 14.41 4.15 -10.95
N THR A 26 15.22 5.19 -10.78
CA THR A 26 15.32 6.00 -9.57
C THR A 26 13.97 6.14 -8.84
N ALA A 27 13.94 5.66 -7.59
CA ALA A 27 13.08 6.22 -6.56
C ALA A 27 13.19 7.75 -6.62
N PRO A 28 12.11 8.52 -6.38
CA PRO A 28 12.18 9.97 -6.43
C PRO A 28 13.33 10.42 -5.53
N ALA A 29 14.27 11.14 -6.14
CA ALA A 29 15.38 11.77 -5.47
C ALA A 29 14.83 12.45 -4.21
N ALA A 30 15.44 12.16 -3.06
CA ALA A 30 15.18 12.88 -1.83
C ALA A 30 15.24 14.37 -2.16
N GLN A 31 14.06 14.99 -2.28
CA GLN A 31 13.95 16.43 -2.25
C GLN A 31 14.66 16.84 -0.97
N ALA A 32 15.57 17.81 -1.05
CA ALA A 32 16.23 18.35 0.12
C ALA A 32 15.14 18.66 1.16
N GLU A 33 15.04 17.80 2.18
CA GLU A 33 14.02 17.91 3.20
C GLU A 33 14.24 19.27 3.85
N ALA A 34 13.18 20.09 3.88
CA ALA A 34 13.15 21.23 4.79
C ALA A 34 13.57 20.73 6.18
N PRO A 35 14.34 21.52 6.96
CA PRO A 35 14.70 21.09 8.31
C PRO A 35 13.43 20.59 9.02
N ALA A 36 13.51 19.43 9.67
CA ALA A 36 12.37 18.70 10.24
C ALA A 36 11.43 19.57 11.11
N THR A 37 11.92 20.74 11.53
CA THR A 37 11.24 21.81 12.27
C THR A 37 10.19 22.61 11.48
N GLU A 38 10.11 22.53 10.14
CA GLU A 38 9.15 23.35 9.33
C GLU A 38 8.09 22.55 8.54
N ALA A 39 8.28 21.24 8.33
CA ALA A 39 7.34 20.42 7.57
C ALA A 39 6.06 20.07 8.37
N PRO A 40 4.87 19.99 7.75
CA PRO A 40 3.66 19.53 8.41
C PRO A 40 3.83 18.08 8.90
N ILE A 41 3.19 17.74 10.02
CA ILE A 41 3.23 16.38 10.58
C ILE A 41 2.33 15.46 9.77
N ARG A 42 2.90 14.35 9.30
CA ARG A 42 2.20 13.28 8.61
C ARG A 42 1.51 12.36 9.62
N ALA A 43 0.21 12.15 9.49
CA ALA A 43 -0.58 11.29 10.35
C ALA A 43 -1.62 10.49 9.54
N TYR A 44 -2.29 9.54 10.19
CA TYR A 44 -3.35 8.73 9.56
C TYR A 44 -4.66 8.84 10.34
N ASP A 45 -5.78 8.97 9.64
CA ASP A 45 -7.11 8.95 10.25
C ASP A 45 -7.59 7.53 10.60
N ALA A 46 -8.77 7.43 11.21
CA ALA A 46 -9.35 6.14 11.63
C ALA A 46 -9.66 5.16 10.48
N TYR A 47 -9.62 5.61 9.22
CA TYR A 47 -9.77 4.78 8.03
C TYR A 47 -8.41 4.41 7.40
N GLY A 48 -7.31 4.96 7.94
CA GLY A 48 -5.96 4.79 7.43
C GLY A 48 -5.62 5.76 6.30
N ARG A 49 -6.35 6.87 6.14
CA ARG A 49 -6.04 7.90 5.15
C ARG A 49 -4.96 8.82 5.69
N GLU A 50 -3.97 9.11 4.85
CA GLU A 50 -2.91 10.06 5.18
C GLU A 50 -3.47 11.48 5.27
N ILE A 51 -3.09 12.19 6.32
CA ILE A 51 -3.40 13.60 6.57
C ILE A 51 -2.12 14.34 6.95
N PHE A 52 -2.01 15.59 6.52
CA PHE A 52 -0.91 16.48 6.86
C PHE A 52 -1.41 17.59 7.77
N VAL A 53 -0.88 17.67 8.99
CA VAL A 53 -1.30 18.62 10.01
C VAL A 53 -0.22 19.68 10.19
N PRO A 54 -0.53 20.99 10.08
CA PRO A 54 0.44 22.03 10.38
C PRO A 54 1.03 21.87 11.80
N ARG A 55 2.34 22.11 11.95
CA ARG A 55 3.06 21.83 13.21
C ARG A 55 2.46 22.53 14.44
N ASP A 56 2.04 23.78 14.31
CA ASP A 56 1.40 24.51 15.42
C ASP A 56 0.06 23.86 15.80
N GLN A 57 -0.74 23.45 14.83
CA GLN A 57 -2.00 22.74 15.09
C GLN A 57 -1.76 21.36 15.71
N TRP A 58 -0.70 20.67 15.29
CA TRP A 58 -0.29 19.41 15.89
C TRP A 58 0.13 19.62 17.34
N ARG A 59 1.02 20.58 17.61
CA ARG A 59 1.46 20.92 18.98
C ARG A 59 0.27 21.23 19.88
N ASP A 60 -0.59 22.15 19.44
CA ASP A 60 -1.59 22.76 20.31
C ASP A 60 -2.82 21.86 20.49
N ASN A 61 -3.19 21.05 19.50
CA ASN A 61 -4.42 20.24 19.55
C ASN A 61 -4.17 18.74 19.68
N VAL A 62 -3.11 18.21 19.07
CA VAL A 62 -2.84 16.77 19.04
C VAL A 62 -1.88 16.38 20.15
N LEU A 63 -0.70 16.99 20.19
CA LEU A 63 0.33 16.69 21.17
C LEU A 63 -0.12 17.08 22.58
N ALA A 64 -0.66 18.30 22.78
CA ALA A 64 -1.18 18.71 24.07
C ALA A 64 -2.25 17.74 24.62
N GLY A 65 -3.24 17.37 23.78
CA GLY A 65 -4.28 16.41 24.15
C GLY A 65 -3.74 14.99 24.38
N ALA A 66 -2.71 14.58 23.65
CA ALA A 66 -2.03 13.29 23.88
C ALA A 66 -1.26 13.28 25.21
N ILE A 67 -0.56 14.35 25.55
CA ILE A 67 0.12 14.51 26.84
C ILE A 67 -0.89 14.40 27.97
N GLU A 68 -2.01 15.12 27.89
CA GLU A 68 -3.07 15.08 28.91
C GLU A 68 -3.66 13.67 29.05
N ARG A 69 -3.94 12.99 27.94
CA ARG A 69 -4.52 11.64 27.95
C ARG A 69 -3.57 10.60 28.54
N HIS A 70 -2.28 10.74 28.29
CA HIS A 70 -1.25 9.79 28.72
C HIS A 70 -0.53 10.24 30.00
N TRP A 71 -0.97 11.31 30.66
CA TRP A 71 -0.28 11.96 31.77
C TRP A 71 0.01 11.04 32.97
N ASP A 72 -0.86 10.06 33.21
CA ASP A 72 -0.77 9.11 34.32
C ASP A 72 -0.44 7.67 33.88
N ASP A 73 -0.11 7.46 32.60
CA ASP A 73 0.29 6.17 32.04
C ASP A 73 1.75 6.24 31.59
N ALA A 74 2.64 5.65 32.38
CA ALA A 74 4.08 5.73 32.13
C ALA A 74 4.52 5.10 30.80
N ASP A 75 3.89 4.00 30.38
CA ASP A 75 4.29 3.33 29.13
C ASP A 75 3.88 4.18 27.92
N SER A 76 2.64 4.67 27.90
CA SER A 76 2.16 5.56 26.85
C SER A 76 2.90 6.90 26.85
N LEU A 77 3.16 7.48 28.01
CA LEU A 77 3.89 8.75 28.15
C LEU A 77 5.33 8.63 27.66
N SER A 78 6.01 7.53 27.98
CA SER A 78 7.36 7.27 27.50
C SER A 78 7.42 7.11 25.98
N GLY A 79 6.43 6.47 25.36
CA GLY A 79 6.28 6.38 23.91
C GLY A 79 6.09 7.76 23.27
N LEU A 80 5.21 8.57 23.85
CA LEU A 80 4.94 9.94 23.39
C LEU A 80 6.18 10.84 23.46
N ILE A 81 6.98 10.74 24.53
CA ILE A 81 8.23 11.50 24.69
C ILE A 81 9.23 11.12 23.60
N VAL A 82 9.44 9.82 23.36
CA VAL A 82 10.37 9.35 22.32
C VAL A 82 9.94 9.87 20.95
N GLN A 83 8.65 9.77 20.62
CA GLN A 83 8.11 10.29 19.37
C GLN A 83 8.32 11.82 19.26
N SER A 84 7.97 12.57 20.31
CA SER A 84 8.05 14.03 20.32
C SER A 84 9.50 14.54 20.20
N LEU A 85 10.46 13.83 20.78
CA LEU A 85 11.88 14.11 20.60
C LEU A 85 12.33 13.91 19.15
N GLY A 86 11.80 12.88 18.47
CA GLY A 86 12.03 12.65 17.03
C GLY A 86 11.38 13.73 16.16
N ASP A 87 10.18 14.16 16.53
CA ASP A 87 9.43 15.22 15.84
C ASP A 87 9.97 16.64 16.14
N GLY A 88 10.91 16.78 17.08
CA GLY A 88 11.57 18.04 17.44
C GLY A 88 10.84 18.89 18.49
N PHE A 89 9.78 18.38 19.13
CA PHE A 89 9.04 19.04 20.22
C PHE A 89 9.74 18.83 21.57
N ILE A 90 11.00 19.27 21.68
CA ILE A 90 11.87 18.97 22.82
C ILE A 90 11.44 19.77 24.07
N ASP A 91 11.14 21.06 23.91
CA ASP A 91 10.79 21.95 25.02
C ASP A 91 9.47 21.51 25.68
N GLU A 92 8.52 21.02 24.88
CA GLU A 92 7.25 20.47 25.35
C GLU A 92 7.43 19.22 26.23
N MET A 93 8.55 18.49 26.10
CA MET A 93 8.79 17.23 26.81
C MET A 93 9.45 17.39 28.18
N VAL A 94 9.85 18.60 28.60
CA VAL A 94 10.48 18.84 29.91
C VAL A 94 9.56 18.42 31.06
N ARG A 95 8.31 18.86 31.05
CA ARG A 95 7.35 18.53 32.12
C ARG A 95 6.86 17.07 32.05
N PRO A 96 6.54 16.51 30.85
CA PRO A 96 6.25 15.09 30.69
C PRO A 96 7.33 14.14 31.22
N VAL A 97 8.60 14.45 31.00
CA VAL A 97 9.68 13.53 31.41
C VAL A 97 9.89 13.53 32.92
N ASP A 98 9.71 14.68 33.57
CA ASP A 98 9.70 14.76 35.04
C ASP A 98 8.55 13.93 35.61
N ARG A 99 7.35 14.04 34.99
CA ARG A 99 6.20 13.23 35.35
C ARG A 99 6.45 11.73 35.18
N LEU A 100 7.12 11.32 34.10
CA LEU A 100 7.46 9.92 33.86
C LEU A 100 8.32 9.34 35.00
N VAL A 101 9.31 10.10 35.47
CA VAL A 101 10.17 9.69 36.59
C VAL A 101 9.40 9.63 37.91
N GLU A 102 8.43 10.54 38.14
CA GLU A 102 7.54 10.47 39.31
C GLU A 102 6.65 9.22 39.30
N LEU A 103 6.13 8.82 38.13
CA LEU A 103 5.27 7.64 37.98
C LEU A 103 6.06 6.34 38.19
N GLN A 104 7.32 6.31 37.79
CA GLN A 104 8.19 5.14 37.91
C GLN A 104 9.54 5.49 38.54
N PRO A 105 9.59 5.77 39.86
CA PRO A 105 10.84 6.10 40.53
C PRO A 105 11.86 4.96 40.41
N GLY A 106 13.07 5.27 39.97
CA GLY A 106 14.15 4.29 39.80
C GLY A 106 14.05 3.45 38.51
N ALA A 107 13.10 3.71 37.62
CA ALA A 107 13.09 3.09 36.29
C ALA A 107 14.16 3.73 35.39
N GLU A 108 15.09 2.90 34.90
CA GLU A 108 16.19 3.34 34.02
C GLU A 108 15.69 4.15 32.83
N ARG A 109 14.68 3.62 32.12
CA ARG A 109 14.12 4.25 30.92
C ARG A 109 13.66 5.69 31.19
N GLY A 110 12.98 5.93 32.32
CA GLY A 110 12.51 7.26 32.70
C GLY A 110 13.67 8.23 32.94
N VAL A 111 14.67 7.80 33.69
CA VAL A 111 15.85 8.63 34.01
C VAL A 111 16.70 8.92 32.78
N VAL A 112 16.87 7.94 31.89
CA VAL A 112 17.59 8.12 30.62
C VAL A 112 16.86 9.12 29.73
N LEU A 113 15.54 9.01 29.58
CA LEU A 113 14.75 9.99 28.82
C LEU A 113 14.85 11.39 29.45
N GLN A 114 14.81 11.49 30.78
CA GLN A 114 14.95 12.76 31.48
C GLN A 114 16.30 13.41 31.18
N ALA A 115 17.39 12.63 31.28
CA ALA A 115 18.72 13.11 30.95
C ALA A 115 18.83 13.58 29.49
N ILE A 116 18.24 12.86 28.54
CA ILE A 116 18.24 13.25 27.12
C ILE A 116 17.50 14.57 26.90
N VAL A 117 16.31 14.74 27.50
CA VAL A 117 15.52 15.99 27.40
C VAL A 117 16.28 17.16 28.03
N TYR A 118 16.85 16.96 29.23
CA TYR A 118 17.65 17.97 29.91
C TYR A 118 18.90 18.36 29.11
N MET A 119 19.61 17.38 28.54
CA MET A 119 20.78 17.63 27.69
C MET A 119 20.40 18.49 26.47
N LYS A 120 19.34 18.10 25.74
CA LYS A 120 18.84 18.84 24.57
C LYS A 120 18.31 20.24 24.88
N THR A 121 17.95 20.52 26.13
CA THR A 121 17.52 21.85 26.61
C THR A 121 18.64 22.61 27.33
N GLY A 122 19.89 22.12 27.28
CA GLY A 122 21.07 22.78 27.87
C GLY A 122 21.20 22.62 29.38
N ARG A 123 20.37 21.81 30.03
CA ARG A 123 20.34 21.56 31.49
C ARG A 123 21.33 20.45 31.89
N LEU A 124 22.60 20.62 31.54
CA LEU A 124 23.64 19.57 31.67
C LEU A 124 23.89 19.12 33.12
N ASP A 125 23.85 20.04 34.09
CA ASP A 125 24.01 19.72 35.52
C ASP A 125 22.88 18.83 36.04
N GLU A 126 21.67 19.01 35.52
CA GLU A 126 20.50 18.26 35.94
C GLU A 126 20.48 16.88 35.29
N ALA A 127 20.86 16.80 34.01
CA ALA A 127 21.05 15.54 33.31
C ALA A 127 22.09 14.65 34.01
N GLU A 128 23.25 15.21 34.35
CA GLU A 128 24.32 14.47 35.03
C GLU A 128 23.91 14.00 36.43
N ARG A 129 23.24 14.88 37.19
CA ARG A 129 22.73 14.54 38.52
C ARG A 129 21.71 13.41 38.48
N ALA A 130 20.82 13.40 37.48
CA ALA A 130 19.84 12.34 37.31
C ALA A 130 20.51 10.99 37.04
N LEU A 131 21.44 10.92 36.07
CA LEU A 131 22.16 9.68 35.73
C LEU A 131 23.04 9.19 36.89
N ARG A 132 23.81 10.08 37.54
CA ARG A 132 24.64 9.68 38.70
C ARG A 132 23.80 9.26 39.91
N GLY A 133 22.65 9.90 40.12
CA GLY A 133 21.68 9.51 41.13
C GLY A 133 21.17 8.09 40.90
N PHE A 134 20.84 7.74 39.66
CA PHE A 134 20.48 6.38 39.27
C PHE A 134 21.63 5.39 39.52
N ILE A 135 22.85 5.70 39.07
CA ILE A 135 24.02 4.83 39.27
C ILE A 135 24.25 4.56 40.76
N GLY A 136 24.15 5.58 41.61
CA GLY A 136 24.36 5.45 43.05
C GLY A 136 23.33 4.55 43.75
N GLN A 137 22.12 4.42 43.20
CA GLN A 137 21.02 3.66 43.80
C GLN A 137 20.84 2.27 43.17
N HIS A 138 21.06 2.15 41.86
CA HIS A 138 20.71 0.96 41.07
C HIS A 138 21.93 0.29 40.40
N GLY A 139 23.09 0.93 40.45
CA GLY A 139 24.32 0.46 39.81
C GLY A 139 24.48 0.96 38.37
N GLU A 140 25.64 0.66 37.79
CA GLU A 140 25.98 1.00 36.42
C GLU A 140 25.22 0.14 35.42
N THR A 141 24.76 0.76 34.34
CA THR A 141 24.26 0.07 33.15
C THR A 141 24.86 0.71 31.91
N GLY A 142 24.94 -0.06 30.82
CA GLY A 142 25.49 0.42 29.56
C GLY A 142 24.80 1.70 29.08
N VAL A 143 23.47 1.73 29.07
CA VAL A 143 22.69 2.87 28.55
C VAL A 143 22.92 4.14 29.38
N VAL A 144 22.94 4.01 30.70
CA VAL A 144 23.16 5.16 31.60
C VAL A 144 24.57 5.71 31.44
N LEU A 145 25.58 4.85 31.38
CA LEU A 145 26.97 5.26 31.17
C LEU A 145 27.20 5.89 29.80
N THR A 146 26.59 5.37 28.73
CA THR A 146 26.67 5.98 27.39
C THR A 146 26.11 7.41 27.40
N ASN A 147 24.99 7.65 28.10
CA ASN A 147 24.43 9.00 28.19
C ASN A 147 25.23 9.91 29.14
N LEU A 148 25.87 9.37 30.19
CA LEU A 148 26.79 10.12 31.03
C LEU A 148 28.04 10.56 30.25
N ALA A 149 28.58 9.67 29.41
CA ALA A 149 29.70 9.97 28.53
C ALA A 149 29.36 11.13 27.58
N LYS A 150 28.14 11.15 26.99
CA LYS A 150 27.71 12.29 26.15
C LYS A 150 27.74 13.63 26.89
N ILE A 151 27.31 13.65 28.15
CA ILE A 151 27.34 14.87 28.97
C ILE A 151 28.78 15.30 29.25
N GLN A 152 29.70 14.37 29.51
CA GLN A 152 31.13 14.66 29.68
C GLN A 152 31.74 15.25 28.39
N ASP A 153 31.40 14.70 27.22
CA ASP A 153 31.84 15.20 25.92
C ASP A 153 31.27 16.60 25.61
N GLU A 154 30.00 16.85 25.91
CA GLU A 154 29.39 18.19 25.76
C GLU A 154 30.06 19.24 26.65
N ARG A 155 30.63 18.82 27.79
CA ARG A 155 31.46 19.67 28.66
C ARG A 155 32.92 19.81 28.20
N GLY A 156 33.33 19.07 27.18
CA GLY A 156 34.70 19.08 26.63
C GLY A 156 35.69 18.17 27.36
N ASP A 157 35.22 17.25 28.22
CA ASP A 157 36.06 16.25 28.89
C ASP A 157 36.07 14.93 28.09
N GLU A 158 36.67 14.98 26.91
CA GLU A 158 36.79 13.85 25.99
C GLU A 158 37.48 12.63 26.62
N PRO A 159 38.58 12.76 27.39
CA PRO A 159 39.21 11.60 28.04
C PRO A 159 38.29 10.85 29.00
N ALA A 160 37.54 11.57 29.86
CA ALA A 160 36.58 10.94 30.76
C ALA A 160 35.40 10.33 30.01
N ALA A 161 34.95 10.98 28.93
CA ALA A 161 33.91 10.47 28.07
C ALA A 161 34.29 9.12 27.44
N VAL A 162 35.52 8.97 26.94
CA VAL A 162 36.03 7.72 26.34
C VAL A 162 36.13 6.59 27.37
N GLU A 163 36.62 6.86 28.57
CA GLU A 163 36.70 5.87 29.65
C GLU A 163 35.31 5.37 30.05
N THR A 164 34.38 6.31 30.27
CA THR A 164 32.99 6.03 30.61
C THR A 164 32.28 5.26 29.49
N LEU A 165 32.54 5.61 28.24
CA LEU A 165 32.00 4.95 27.06
C LEU A 165 32.53 3.52 26.90
N TRP A 166 33.82 3.28 27.16
CA TRP A 166 34.37 1.92 27.16
C TRP A 166 33.70 1.06 28.24
N ARG A 167 33.54 1.59 29.45
CA ARG A 167 32.82 0.92 30.54
C ARG A 167 31.38 0.62 30.16
N ALA A 168 30.72 1.53 29.44
CA ALA A 168 29.37 1.31 28.92
C ALA A 168 29.29 0.12 27.96
N LEU A 169 30.27 -0.02 27.06
CA LEU A 169 30.36 -1.11 26.09
C LEU A 169 30.72 -2.46 26.72
N GLU A 170 31.49 -2.47 27.82
CA GLU A 170 31.73 -3.70 28.60
C GLU A 170 30.42 -4.27 29.19
N LEU A 171 29.45 -3.41 29.51
CA LEU A 171 28.15 -3.81 30.07
C LEU A 171 27.12 -4.10 28.96
N ASP A 172 27.11 -3.30 27.89
CA ASP A 172 26.25 -3.51 26.73
C ASP A 172 27.00 -3.14 25.44
N PRO A 173 27.64 -4.13 24.79
CA PRO A 173 28.46 -3.91 23.59
C PRO A 173 27.63 -3.64 22.33
N ASN A 174 26.30 -3.76 22.41
CA ASN A 174 25.43 -3.65 21.24
C ASN A 174 24.71 -2.31 21.14
N GLN A 175 25.03 -1.33 21.99
CA GLN A 175 24.49 0.02 21.85
C GLN A 175 25.03 0.69 20.58
N GLU A 176 24.16 0.94 19.60
CA GLU A 176 24.55 1.51 18.30
C GLU A 176 25.33 2.81 18.42
N ASN A 177 24.77 3.76 19.18
CA ASN A 177 25.37 5.06 19.38
C ASN A 177 26.71 4.95 20.13
N GLY A 178 26.80 4.10 21.14
CA GLY A 178 28.01 3.93 21.93
C GLY A 178 29.13 3.28 21.13
N LEU A 179 28.83 2.23 20.37
CA LEU A 179 29.79 1.53 19.53
C LEU A 179 30.29 2.40 18.38
N GLY A 180 29.38 3.07 17.68
CA GLY A 180 29.73 3.98 16.58
C GLY A 180 30.58 5.16 17.06
N TRP A 181 30.26 5.70 18.25
CA TRP A 181 31.04 6.77 18.84
C TRP A 181 32.44 6.31 19.24
N TYR A 182 32.57 5.15 19.90
CA TYR A 182 33.85 4.60 20.31
C TYR A 182 34.78 4.35 19.11
N GLU A 183 34.24 3.76 18.04
CA GLU A 183 34.98 3.53 16.79
C GLU A 183 35.46 4.85 16.17
N ALA A 184 34.58 5.85 16.09
CA ALA A 184 34.89 7.13 15.48
C ALA A 184 36.02 7.87 16.22
N ILE A 185 36.02 7.87 17.55
CA ILE A 185 37.09 8.50 18.36
C ILE A 185 38.44 7.84 18.06
N HIS A 186 38.48 6.51 18.02
CA HIS A 186 39.70 5.78 17.72
C HIS A 186 40.18 5.99 16.28
N ARG A 187 39.25 6.09 15.33
CA ARG A 187 39.56 6.41 13.93
C ARG A 187 40.12 7.83 13.77
N GLU A 188 39.55 8.82 14.44
CA GLU A 188 40.05 10.21 14.37
C GLU A 188 41.49 10.32 14.89
N HIS A 189 41.83 9.58 15.96
CA HIS A 189 43.16 9.60 16.54
C HIS A 189 44.21 8.76 15.79
N GLY A 190 43.82 7.64 15.18
CA GLY A 190 44.76 6.65 14.66
C GLY A 190 44.50 6.14 13.24
N GLY A 191 43.53 6.74 12.53
CA GLY A 191 43.11 6.32 11.19
C GLY A 191 42.27 5.03 11.17
N ASP A 192 41.95 4.55 9.97
CA ASP A 192 41.04 3.41 9.78
C ASP A 192 41.49 2.13 10.48
N ALA A 193 42.80 1.87 10.54
CA ALA A 193 43.34 0.71 11.25
C ALA A 193 43.03 0.75 12.76
N ALA A 194 43.05 1.93 13.38
CA ALA A 194 42.72 2.10 14.79
C ALA A 194 41.21 1.95 15.04
N GLY A 195 40.36 2.45 14.13
CA GLY A 195 38.91 2.24 14.16
C GLY A 195 38.54 0.75 14.09
N VAL A 196 39.11 0.02 13.11
CA VAL A 196 38.91 -1.44 12.99
C VAL A 196 39.43 -2.20 14.21
N ALA A 197 40.57 -1.80 14.77
CA ALA A 197 41.11 -2.41 15.98
C ALA A 197 40.18 -2.19 17.19
N ALA A 198 39.60 -1.00 17.33
CA ALA A 198 38.61 -0.68 18.36
C ALA A 198 37.34 -1.53 18.18
N MET A 199 36.85 -1.67 16.95
CA MET A 199 35.69 -2.51 16.64
C MET A 199 35.95 -3.99 17.00
N ARG A 200 37.12 -4.53 16.64
CA ARG A 200 37.53 -5.91 17.01
C ARG A 200 37.62 -6.09 18.52
N LYS A 201 38.07 -5.07 19.25
CA LYS A 201 38.11 -5.08 20.71
C LYS A 201 36.70 -5.21 21.30
N VAL A 202 35.72 -4.47 20.78
CA VAL A 202 34.31 -4.61 21.19
C VAL A 202 33.74 -5.97 20.76
N ALA A 203 34.04 -6.43 19.54
CA ALA A 203 33.60 -7.72 19.03
C ALA A 203 34.07 -8.92 19.88
N ALA A 204 35.16 -8.78 20.64
CA ALA A 204 35.63 -9.79 21.59
C ALA A 204 34.80 -9.85 22.89
N LEU A 205 33.96 -8.85 23.17
CA LEU A 205 33.12 -8.83 24.37
C LEU A 205 31.99 -9.88 24.27
N PRO A 206 31.60 -10.51 25.39
CA PRO A 206 30.48 -11.45 25.42
C PRO A 206 29.19 -10.81 24.89
N GLY A 207 28.46 -11.53 24.05
CA GLY A 207 27.18 -11.05 23.50
C GLY A 207 27.32 -9.93 22.46
N SER A 208 28.54 -9.49 22.11
CA SER A 208 28.74 -8.49 21.06
C SER A 208 28.43 -9.07 19.67
N TRP A 209 27.22 -8.81 19.19
CA TRP A 209 26.78 -9.15 17.83
C TRP A 209 26.91 -7.94 16.89
N ARG A 210 26.73 -6.71 17.37
CA ARG A 210 26.71 -5.51 16.52
C ARG A 210 28.10 -5.20 15.96
N ALA A 211 29.14 -5.31 16.78
CA ALA A 211 30.50 -5.14 16.30
C ALA A 211 30.91 -6.22 15.28
N GLN A 212 30.41 -7.45 15.43
CA GLN A 212 30.61 -8.54 14.46
C GLN A 212 29.89 -8.24 13.14
N LEU A 213 28.63 -7.80 13.21
CA LEU A 213 27.85 -7.34 12.05
C LEU A 213 28.57 -6.24 11.27
N TRP A 214 29.10 -5.23 11.96
CA TRP A 214 29.81 -4.11 11.31
C TRP A 214 31.18 -4.48 10.74
N LEU A 215 31.88 -5.44 11.36
CA LEU A 215 33.10 -6.00 10.77
C LEU A 215 32.78 -6.81 9.50
N ALA A 216 31.67 -7.55 9.48
CA ALA A 216 31.22 -8.30 8.31
C ALA A 216 30.96 -7.38 7.11
N HIS A 217 30.38 -6.20 7.34
CA HIS A 217 30.22 -5.18 6.30
C HIS A 217 31.57 -4.77 5.68
N GLY A 218 32.62 -4.61 6.50
CA GLY A 218 33.97 -4.32 6.03
C GLY A 218 34.60 -5.45 5.20
N GLU A 219 34.30 -6.71 5.55
CA GLU A 219 34.73 -7.88 4.76
C GLU A 219 34.05 -7.90 3.37
N LEU A 220 32.76 -7.54 3.28
CA LEU A 220 32.07 -7.41 1.99
C LEU A 220 32.69 -6.30 1.12
N GLY A 221 33.03 -5.15 1.71
CA GLY A 221 33.75 -4.08 1.03
C GLY A 221 35.13 -4.51 0.50
N SER A 222 35.73 -5.54 1.11
CA SER A 222 36.98 -6.17 0.68
C SER A 222 36.76 -7.39 -0.24
N HIS A 223 35.53 -7.60 -0.73
CA HIS A 223 35.10 -8.76 -1.53
C HIS A 223 35.32 -10.13 -0.85
N ASN A 224 35.38 -10.18 0.48
CA ASN A 224 35.52 -11.41 1.26
C ASN A 224 34.15 -11.91 1.78
N LEU A 225 33.34 -12.45 0.86
CA LEU A 225 31.99 -12.94 1.20
C LEU A 225 32.02 -14.06 2.25
N SER A 226 32.98 -14.99 2.18
CA SER A 226 33.06 -16.09 3.14
C SER A 226 33.38 -15.60 4.55
N GLY A 227 34.26 -14.61 4.69
CA GLY A 227 34.55 -13.94 5.96
C GLY A 227 33.32 -13.22 6.52
N ALA A 228 32.61 -12.47 5.68
CA ALA A 228 31.38 -11.79 6.08
C ALA A 228 30.30 -12.78 6.56
N LEU A 229 30.07 -13.86 5.84
CA LEU A 229 29.09 -14.90 6.22
C LEU A 229 29.44 -15.56 7.56
N ALA A 230 30.73 -15.83 7.81
CA ALA A 230 31.16 -16.36 9.10
C ALA A 230 30.88 -15.39 10.26
N MET A 231 31.14 -14.09 10.06
CA MET A 231 30.84 -13.06 11.05
C MET A 231 29.34 -12.85 11.26
N TYR A 232 28.52 -12.92 10.21
CA TYR A 232 27.06 -12.86 10.34
C TYR A 232 26.50 -14.05 11.13
N LEU A 233 26.98 -15.27 10.87
CA LEU A 233 26.60 -16.45 11.63
C LEU A 233 26.98 -16.31 13.12
N GLU A 234 28.17 -15.77 13.40
CA GLU A 234 28.60 -15.50 14.77
C GLU A 234 27.74 -14.41 15.44
N ALA A 235 27.42 -13.33 14.73
CA ALA A 235 26.52 -12.29 15.20
C ALA A 235 25.14 -12.86 15.54
N LEU A 236 24.56 -13.68 14.65
CA LEU A 236 23.29 -14.36 14.85
C LEU A 236 23.32 -15.33 16.04
N ALA A 237 24.43 -16.05 16.25
CA ALA A 237 24.58 -16.98 17.37
C ALA A 237 24.70 -16.26 18.73
N ARG A 238 25.22 -15.03 18.72
CA ARG A 238 25.35 -14.17 19.91
C ARG A 238 24.12 -13.30 20.17
N ALA A 239 23.26 -13.16 19.17
CA ALA A 239 22.02 -12.42 19.27
C ALA A 239 20.97 -13.18 20.10
N GLY A 240 20.07 -12.42 20.74
CA GLY A 240 18.92 -12.98 21.46
C GLY A 240 17.83 -13.51 20.54
N THR A 241 16.77 -14.06 21.13
CA THR A 241 15.51 -14.42 20.44
C THR A 241 14.37 -13.57 21.02
N PRO A 242 13.58 -12.85 20.20
CA PRO A 242 13.70 -12.72 18.75
C PRO A 242 15.02 -12.07 18.32
N THR A 243 15.43 -12.32 17.08
CA THR A 243 16.66 -11.70 16.55
C THR A 243 16.46 -10.19 16.48
N PRO A 244 17.46 -9.36 16.81
CA PRO A 244 17.34 -7.91 16.67
C PRO A 244 16.99 -7.49 15.24
N ALA A 245 16.01 -6.59 15.08
CA ALA A 245 15.51 -6.13 13.79
C ALA A 245 16.59 -5.45 12.94
N ASP A 246 17.40 -4.63 13.60
CA ASP A 246 18.56 -3.95 13.05
C ASP A 246 19.63 -4.92 12.52
N LEU A 247 19.88 -6.03 13.21
CA LEU A 247 20.79 -7.10 12.76
C LEU A 247 20.28 -7.68 11.45
N LEU A 248 19.02 -8.15 11.41
CA LEU A 248 18.47 -8.74 10.18
C LEU A 248 18.39 -7.72 9.05
N ALA A 249 18.04 -6.46 9.33
CA ALA A 249 17.92 -5.42 8.32
C ALA A 249 19.27 -5.08 7.67
N GLN A 250 20.31 -4.84 8.48
CA GLN A 250 21.65 -4.53 7.96
C GLN A 250 22.26 -5.72 7.24
N MET A 251 22.22 -6.93 7.85
CA MET A 251 22.77 -8.14 7.25
C MET A 251 22.12 -8.45 5.90
N SER A 252 20.79 -8.44 5.82
CA SER A 252 20.08 -8.72 4.55
C SER A 252 20.29 -7.63 3.51
N GLY A 253 20.38 -6.36 3.91
CA GLY A 253 20.70 -5.25 3.01
C GLY A 253 22.12 -5.34 2.45
N ASP A 254 23.10 -5.60 3.31
CA ASP A 254 24.51 -5.77 2.95
C ASP A 254 24.72 -6.93 1.96
N LEU A 255 24.11 -8.08 2.24
CA LEU A 255 24.16 -9.25 1.35
C LEU A 255 23.49 -8.97 0.00
N GLY A 256 22.37 -8.24 -0.01
CA GLY A 256 21.71 -7.80 -1.23
C GLY A 256 22.60 -6.90 -2.08
N ASN A 257 23.25 -5.90 -1.46
CA ASN A 257 24.19 -5.00 -2.14
C ASN A 257 25.41 -5.74 -2.71
N ALA A 258 25.83 -6.83 -2.07
CA ALA A 258 26.91 -7.70 -2.54
C ALA A 258 26.46 -8.73 -3.59
N GLY A 259 25.18 -8.80 -3.95
CA GLY A 259 24.62 -9.79 -4.87
C GLY A 259 24.53 -11.22 -4.28
N ALA A 260 24.70 -11.38 -2.97
CA ALA A 260 24.65 -12.67 -2.28
C ALA A 260 23.20 -12.98 -1.85
N ILE A 261 22.36 -13.34 -2.82
CA ILE A 261 20.90 -13.45 -2.62
C ILE A 261 20.48 -14.68 -1.81
N GLU A 262 21.00 -15.88 -2.10
CA GLU A 262 20.63 -17.11 -1.38
C GLU A 262 20.92 -17.00 0.14
N PRO A 263 22.07 -16.46 0.60
CA PRO A 263 22.31 -16.23 2.03
C PRO A 263 21.27 -15.35 2.73
N ILE A 264 20.60 -14.42 2.03
CA ILE A 264 19.56 -13.57 2.64
C ILE A 264 18.41 -14.46 3.14
N VAL A 265 17.91 -15.35 2.29
CA VAL A 265 16.77 -16.21 2.64
C VAL A 265 17.15 -17.31 3.62
N GLU A 266 18.40 -17.80 3.60
CA GLU A 266 18.91 -18.78 4.56
C GLU A 266 19.09 -18.19 5.98
N LEU A 267 19.62 -16.97 6.07
CA LEU A 267 19.96 -16.35 7.35
C LEU A 267 18.79 -15.57 7.95
N ALA A 268 18.09 -14.73 7.16
CA ALA A 268 17.01 -13.90 7.67
C ALA A 268 15.64 -14.61 7.62
N GLY A 269 15.37 -15.45 6.61
CA GLY A 269 14.06 -16.08 6.39
C GLY A 269 13.52 -16.85 7.60
N PRO A 270 14.25 -17.82 8.17
CA PRO A 270 13.80 -18.60 9.33
C PRO A 270 13.63 -17.80 10.62
N ARG A 271 14.13 -16.57 10.66
CA ARG A 271 14.12 -15.70 11.86
C ARG A 271 13.13 -14.55 11.74
N PHE A 272 12.60 -14.31 10.55
CA PHE A 272 11.71 -13.19 10.28
C PHE A 272 10.36 -13.37 10.96
N ASP A 273 9.89 -12.26 11.52
CA ASP A 273 8.58 -12.07 12.12
C ASP A 273 8.20 -10.61 11.86
N ALA A 274 7.07 -10.37 11.20
CA ALA A 274 6.70 -9.03 10.77
C ALA A 274 6.49 -8.04 11.93
N ALA A 275 5.99 -8.51 13.08
CA ALA A 275 5.77 -7.66 14.25
C ALA A 275 7.09 -7.18 14.86
N SER A 276 8.09 -8.05 14.91
CA SER A 276 9.40 -7.75 15.51
C SER A 276 10.35 -7.04 14.56
N HIS A 277 10.34 -7.38 13.26
CA HIS A 277 11.37 -6.96 12.30
C HIS A 277 10.90 -5.91 11.30
N GLY A 278 9.57 -5.78 11.11
CA GLY A 278 8.97 -4.76 10.29
C GLY A 278 9.27 -4.84 8.79
N ILE A 279 8.86 -3.79 8.08
CA ILE A 279 8.83 -3.77 6.61
C ILE A 279 10.22 -3.78 5.96
N GLN A 280 11.27 -3.27 6.63
CA GLN A 280 12.61 -3.21 6.03
C GLN A 280 13.18 -4.61 5.78
N VAL A 281 13.16 -5.49 6.78
CA VAL A 281 13.60 -6.89 6.62
C VAL A 281 12.67 -7.64 5.67
N GLY A 282 11.37 -7.40 5.78
CA GLY A 282 10.38 -7.99 4.87
C GLY A 282 10.65 -7.66 3.41
N ASN A 283 10.97 -6.41 3.08
CA ASN A 283 11.31 -5.98 1.71
C ASN A 283 12.55 -6.67 1.16
N ASN A 284 13.58 -6.81 1.99
CA ASN A 284 14.80 -7.52 1.59
C ASN A 284 14.51 -8.99 1.29
N LEU A 285 13.67 -9.64 2.09
CA LEU A 285 13.25 -11.02 1.88
C LEU A 285 12.34 -11.18 0.66
N ILE A 286 11.34 -10.33 0.48
CA ILE A 286 10.43 -10.37 -0.69
C ILE A 286 11.25 -10.27 -1.98
N ARG A 287 12.15 -9.28 -2.06
CA ARG A 287 13.05 -9.12 -3.21
C ARG A 287 13.90 -10.37 -3.45
N ALA A 288 14.55 -10.88 -2.40
CA ALA A 288 15.41 -12.06 -2.53
C ALA A 288 14.62 -13.30 -3.00
N TYR A 289 13.42 -13.53 -2.47
CA TYR A 289 12.56 -14.62 -2.91
C TYR A 289 12.08 -14.44 -4.36
N VAL A 290 11.76 -13.23 -4.80
CA VAL A 290 11.41 -12.94 -6.20
C VAL A 290 12.58 -13.26 -7.14
N GLU A 291 13.78 -12.78 -6.82
CA GLU A 291 14.98 -13.01 -7.63
C GLU A 291 15.37 -14.50 -7.70
N LEU A 292 15.11 -15.27 -6.64
CA LEU A 292 15.34 -16.71 -6.60
C LEU A 292 14.21 -17.54 -7.26
N GLY A 293 13.19 -16.89 -7.85
CA GLY A 293 12.05 -17.59 -8.46
C GLY A 293 11.17 -18.32 -7.45
N ARG A 294 11.09 -17.81 -6.21
CA ARG A 294 10.31 -18.34 -5.08
C ARG A 294 9.14 -17.41 -4.70
N PRO A 295 8.16 -17.16 -5.60
CA PRO A 295 7.11 -16.17 -5.40
C PRO A 295 6.10 -16.54 -4.28
N GLY A 296 5.97 -17.83 -3.95
CA GLY A 296 5.10 -18.29 -2.85
C GLY A 296 5.62 -17.83 -1.49
N GLU A 297 6.92 -17.95 -1.26
CA GLU A 297 7.59 -17.48 -0.05
C GLU A 297 7.58 -15.95 0.03
N ALA A 298 7.81 -15.25 -1.09
CA ALA A 298 7.67 -13.79 -1.15
C ALA A 298 6.26 -13.34 -0.75
N ARG A 299 5.22 -14.02 -1.26
CA ARG A 299 3.82 -13.78 -0.91
C ARG A 299 3.56 -14.00 0.58
N ALA A 300 4.13 -15.06 1.18
CA ALA A 300 3.98 -15.33 2.61
C ALA A 300 4.57 -14.21 3.49
N ILE A 301 5.72 -13.63 3.11
CA ILE A 301 6.28 -12.46 3.82
C ILE A 301 5.37 -11.24 3.67
N LEU A 302 4.87 -10.99 2.45
CA LEU A 302 3.97 -9.87 2.17
C LEU A 302 2.67 -9.96 2.99
N ASP A 303 2.08 -11.15 3.11
CA ASP A 303 0.86 -11.36 3.91
C ASP A 303 1.11 -11.17 5.42
N GLN A 304 2.27 -11.56 5.95
CA GLN A 304 2.65 -11.26 7.34
C GLN A 304 2.77 -9.75 7.61
N LEU A 305 3.27 -8.98 6.64
CA LEU A 305 3.37 -7.53 6.73
C LEU A 305 1.99 -6.86 6.68
N TYR A 306 1.10 -7.33 5.80
CA TYR A 306 -0.29 -6.86 5.76
C TYR A 306 -1.05 -7.13 7.06
N ALA A 307 -0.79 -8.27 7.71
CA ALA A 307 -1.38 -8.61 9.00
C ALA A 307 -1.03 -7.60 10.12
N GLN A 308 0.03 -6.80 9.97
CA GLN A 308 0.37 -5.74 10.93
C GLN A 308 -0.57 -4.52 10.84
N GLN A 309 -1.42 -4.43 9.82
CA GLN A 309 -2.42 -3.36 9.66
C GLN A 309 -1.81 -1.94 9.75
N ARG A 310 -0.60 -1.76 9.22
CA ARG A 310 0.18 -0.51 9.25
C ARG A 310 -0.15 0.37 8.04
N PRO A 311 -0.88 1.50 8.20
CA PRO A 311 -1.24 2.36 7.07
C PRO A 311 -0.03 2.98 6.37
N ASP A 312 1.04 3.25 7.12
CA ASP A 312 2.31 3.77 6.63
C ASP A 312 3.09 2.81 5.72
N TRP A 313 2.70 1.53 5.68
CA TRP A 313 3.32 0.51 4.84
C TRP A 313 2.58 0.30 3.52
N LYS A 314 1.35 0.80 3.41
CA LYS A 314 0.40 0.47 2.34
C LYS A 314 0.98 0.57 0.93
N ASP A 315 1.60 1.70 0.58
CA ASP A 315 2.11 1.93 -0.78
C ASP A 315 3.26 0.99 -1.14
N ASN A 316 4.10 0.69 -0.16
CA ASN A 316 5.21 -0.25 -0.34
C ASN A 316 4.71 -1.70 -0.51
N LEU A 317 3.68 -2.10 0.25
CA LEU A 317 3.08 -3.42 0.09
C LEU A 317 2.32 -3.54 -1.25
N ALA A 318 1.63 -2.48 -1.68
CA ALA A 318 0.96 -2.43 -2.98
C ALA A 318 1.93 -2.51 -4.18
N TYR A 319 3.13 -1.93 -4.03
CA TYR A 319 4.22 -2.11 -4.99
C TYR A 319 4.59 -3.59 -5.13
N TRP A 320 4.83 -4.29 -4.01
CA TRP A 320 5.17 -5.71 -4.06
C TRP A 320 4.05 -6.60 -4.58
N ASP A 321 2.78 -6.26 -4.31
CA ASP A 321 1.64 -6.93 -4.93
C ASP A 321 1.72 -6.89 -6.45
N THR A 322 2.04 -5.72 -7.00
CA THR A 322 2.15 -5.50 -8.44
C THR A 322 3.34 -6.27 -9.02
N GLU A 323 4.49 -6.23 -8.36
CA GLU A 323 5.69 -6.94 -8.82
C GLU A 323 5.52 -8.45 -8.76
N LEU A 324 4.89 -9.00 -7.72
CA LEU A 324 4.57 -10.42 -7.65
C LEU A 324 3.54 -10.84 -8.71
N ALA A 325 2.54 -10.00 -8.96
CA ALA A 325 1.58 -10.24 -10.04
C ALA A 325 2.26 -10.25 -11.42
N ARG A 326 3.20 -9.32 -11.65
CA ARG A 326 4.02 -9.27 -12.87
C ARG A 326 4.91 -10.51 -13.01
N ALA A 327 5.61 -10.91 -11.95
CA ALA A 327 6.44 -12.11 -11.96
C ALA A 327 5.62 -13.39 -12.25
N ALA A 328 4.38 -13.47 -11.74
CA ALA A 328 3.48 -14.60 -11.98
C ALA A 328 2.92 -14.67 -13.42
N LEU A 329 2.97 -13.58 -14.19
CA LEU A 329 2.61 -13.59 -15.61
C LEU A 329 3.70 -14.26 -16.47
N GLY A 330 4.96 -14.20 -16.01
CA GLY A 330 6.12 -14.54 -16.83
C GLY A 330 6.41 -13.47 -17.90
N ASP A 331 7.59 -13.53 -18.53
CA ASP A 331 7.96 -12.61 -19.62
C ASP A 331 7.08 -12.84 -20.85
N GLY A 332 6.01 -12.04 -21.00
CA GLY A 332 5.26 -11.86 -22.26
C GLY A 332 4.94 -13.14 -23.01
N ALA A 333 4.56 -14.21 -22.29
CA ALA A 333 4.34 -15.51 -22.90
C ALA A 333 3.21 -15.40 -23.92
N ALA A 334 3.54 -15.59 -25.20
CA ALA A 334 2.55 -15.61 -26.27
C ALA A 334 1.52 -16.71 -25.98
N GLU A 335 0.24 -16.34 -25.99
CA GLU A 335 -0.84 -17.29 -25.84
C GLU A 335 -0.91 -18.21 -27.08
N PRO A 336 -1.34 -19.47 -26.92
CA PRO A 336 -1.49 -20.39 -28.04
C PRO A 336 -2.51 -19.86 -29.04
N ALA A 337 -2.34 -20.22 -30.32
CA ALA A 337 -3.20 -19.74 -31.41
C ALA A 337 -4.67 -20.16 -31.26
N GLN A 338 -4.95 -21.23 -30.52
CA GLN A 338 -6.30 -21.69 -30.25
C GLN A 338 -6.70 -21.34 -28.82
N MET A 339 -7.59 -20.35 -28.70
CA MET A 339 -8.17 -19.89 -27.44
C MET A 339 -9.66 -20.20 -27.42
N ARG A 340 -10.19 -20.53 -26.25
CA ARG A 340 -11.61 -20.80 -26.08
C ARG A 340 -12.30 -19.61 -25.44
N LEU A 341 -13.11 -18.92 -26.22
CA LEU A 341 -13.91 -17.78 -25.79
C LEU A 341 -15.29 -18.24 -25.31
N ALA A 342 -15.70 -17.74 -24.16
CA ALA A 342 -17.07 -17.80 -23.64
C ALA A 342 -17.60 -16.38 -23.43
N MET A 343 -18.93 -16.23 -23.46
CA MET A 343 -19.61 -14.99 -23.11
C MET A 343 -20.24 -15.13 -21.74
N LEU A 344 -19.65 -14.51 -20.73
CA LEU A 344 -20.27 -14.42 -19.41
C LEU A 344 -21.40 -13.39 -19.45
N LEU A 345 -22.51 -13.71 -18.79
CA LEU A 345 -23.72 -12.90 -18.80
C LEU A 345 -23.96 -12.21 -17.46
N GLY A 346 -24.02 -10.87 -17.46
CA GLY A 346 -24.44 -10.07 -16.30
C GLY A 346 -25.81 -9.44 -16.52
N ARG A 347 -26.82 -9.78 -15.70
CA ARG A 347 -28.18 -9.20 -15.82
C ARG A 347 -28.27 -7.91 -14.99
N GLY A 348 -28.73 -6.82 -15.62
CA GLY A 348 -28.87 -5.51 -14.97
C GLY A 348 -27.54 -4.83 -14.61
N PRO A 349 -27.58 -3.72 -13.86
CA PRO A 349 -26.39 -3.06 -13.30
C PRO A 349 -25.53 -4.05 -12.51
N VAL A 350 -24.20 -3.96 -12.63
CA VAL A 350 -23.30 -4.94 -12.00
C VAL A 350 -23.46 -5.01 -10.47
N TRP A 351 -23.80 -3.92 -9.79
CA TRP A 351 -24.07 -3.90 -8.35
C TRP A 351 -25.54 -4.12 -7.97
N LEU A 352 -26.45 -4.25 -8.94
CA LEU A 352 -27.88 -4.46 -8.73
C LEU A 352 -28.40 -5.68 -9.50
N THR A 353 -28.07 -6.86 -9.02
CA THR A 353 -28.61 -8.09 -9.59
C THR A 353 -30.11 -8.23 -9.26
N PRO A 354 -30.91 -8.91 -10.11
CA PRO A 354 -32.35 -9.05 -9.89
C PRO A 354 -32.74 -9.73 -8.56
N ASP A 355 -31.88 -10.60 -8.03
CA ASP A 355 -32.03 -11.31 -6.77
C ASP A 355 -31.50 -10.54 -5.55
N SER A 356 -30.96 -9.33 -5.76
CA SER A 356 -30.42 -8.50 -4.68
C SER A 356 -31.54 -7.98 -3.77
N PRO A 357 -31.37 -7.98 -2.43
CA PRO A 357 -32.31 -7.31 -1.53
C PRO A 357 -32.45 -5.81 -1.82
N ALA A 358 -31.46 -5.20 -2.49
CA ALA A 358 -31.49 -3.81 -2.89
C ALA A 358 -32.39 -3.53 -4.10
N ALA A 359 -32.85 -4.55 -4.83
CA ALA A 359 -33.72 -4.36 -6.01
C ALA A 359 -35.00 -3.58 -5.66
N ALA A 360 -35.52 -3.74 -4.45
CA ALA A 360 -36.71 -3.04 -3.96
C ALA A 360 -36.52 -1.52 -3.79
N LEU A 361 -35.28 -1.01 -3.82
CA LEU A 361 -34.96 0.42 -3.72
C LEU A 361 -35.12 1.16 -5.06
N PHE A 362 -35.32 0.42 -6.15
CA PHE A 362 -35.38 0.93 -7.51
C PHE A 362 -36.68 0.49 -8.18
N THR A 363 -37.05 1.19 -9.25
CA THR A 363 -38.24 0.85 -10.04
C THR A 363 -38.05 -0.52 -10.69
N PRO A 364 -38.95 -1.50 -10.45
CA PRO A 364 -38.85 -2.81 -11.08
C PRO A 364 -38.94 -2.70 -12.61
N VAL A 365 -38.04 -3.38 -13.31
CA VAL A 365 -38.13 -3.54 -14.76
C VAL A 365 -39.16 -4.62 -15.08
N THR A 366 -40.16 -4.29 -15.89
CA THR A 366 -41.22 -5.22 -16.25
C THR A 366 -40.80 -6.16 -17.40
N PRO A 367 -41.28 -7.43 -17.46
CA PRO A 367 -40.82 -8.40 -18.45
C PRO A 367 -41.09 -8.02 -19.92
N ASP A 368 -42.09 -7.17 -20.17
CA ASP A 368 -42.54 -6.67 -21.48
C ASP A 368 -41.62 -5.59 -22.08
N ARG A 369 -40.68 -5.06 -21.30
CA ARG A 369 -39.72 -4.06 -21.79
C ARG A 369 -38.73 -4.70 -22.75
N PRO A 370 -38.24 -3.95 -23.76
CA PRO A 370 -37.18 -4.44 -24.65
C PRO A 370 -35.93 -4.82 -23.87
N LEU A 371 -35.26 -5.89 -24.32
CA LEU A 371 -33.98 -6.36 -23.81
C LEU A 371 -32.82 -5.81 -24.66
N VAL A 372 -31.91 -5.10 -24.00
CA VAL A 372 -30.70 -4.54 -24.61
C VAL A 372 -29.46 -5.26 -24.07
N SER A 373 -28.69 -5.88 -24.96
CA SER A 373 -27.37 -6.42 -24.64
C SER A 373 -26.30 -5.35 -24.79
N LEU A 374 -25.31 -5.31 -23.91
CA LEU A 374 -24.17 -4.41 -23.98
C LEU A 374 -22.88 -5.21 -24.09
N LEU A 375 -22.10 -4.95 -25.15
CA LEU A 375 -20.84 -5.62 -25.44
C LEU A 375 -19.70 -4.58 -25.48
N GLY A 376 -18.59 -4.91 -24.83
CA GLY A 376 -17.36 -4.12 -24.86
C GLY A 376 -16.13 -5.02 -24.86
N GLY A 377 -15.07 -4.62 -24.16
CA GLY A 377 -13.81 -5.39 -24.13
C GLY A 377 -13.08 -5.37 -25.47
N SER A 378 -13.18 -4.26 -26.21
CA SER A 378 -12.43 -4.05 -27.46
C SER A 378 -11.76 -2.68 -27.47
N ALA A 379 -10.54 -2.62 -28.01
CA ALA A 379 -9.80 -1.38 -28.19
C ALA A 379 -8.78 -1.47 -29.32
N GLU A 380 -8.63 -0.42 -30.12
CA GLU A 380 -7.52 -0.23 -31.04
C GLU A 380 -6.32 0.39 -30.28
N ILE A 381 -5.19 -0.32 -30.27
CA ILE A 381 -3.99 0.04 -29.51
C ILE A 381 -2.85 0.31 -30.49
N GLY A 382 -2.15 1.44 -30.33
CA GLY A 382 -1.17 1.90 -31.33
C GLY A 382 0.01 0.95 -31.57
N ALA A 383 0.48 0.27 -30.52
CA ALA A 383 1.51 -0.76 -30.58
C ALA A 383 0.94 -2.13 -30.16
N ALA A 384 -0.17 -2.53 -30.77
CA ALA A 384 -0.77 -3.84 -30.49
C ALA A 384 0.21 -4.98 -30.84
N PRO A 385 0.31 -6.02 -30.01
CA PRO A 385 1.19 -7.15 -30.28
C PRO A 385 0.70 -7.93 -31.51
N GLU A 386 1.64 -8.53 -32.26
CA GLU A 386 1.31 -9.37 -33.43
C GLU A 386 0.55 -10.66 -33.04
N ARG A 387 0.62 -11.06 -31.77
CA ARG A 387 -0.03 -12.24 -31.20
C ARG A 387 -0.74 -11.87 -29.91
N ALA A 388 -1.67 -12.73 -29.49
CA ALA A 388 -2.29 -12.59 -28.19
C ALA A 388 -1.23 -12.74 -27.08
N GLU A 389 -1.22 -11.79 -26.16
CA GLU A 389 -0.31 -11.74 -25.02
C GLU A 389 -1.10 -11.61 -23.72
N ARG A 390 -0.61 -12.25 -22.67
CA ARG A 390 -1.18 -12.14 -21.33
C ARG A 390 -0.57 -10.94 -20.61
N GLN A 391 -1.40 -10.08 -20.04
CA GLN A 391 -0.96 -8.87 -19.33
C GLN A 391 -1.81 -8.57 -18.09
N LEU A 392 -1.28 -7.73 -17.20
CA LEU A 392 -2.10 -7.11 -16.15
C LEU A 392 -3.14 -6.16 -16.77
N ALA A 393 -4.26 -5.99 -16.07
CA ALA A 393 -5.29 -5.05 -16.48
C ALA A 393 -4.77 -3.61 -16.42
N ASP A 394 -4.67 -2.97 -17.58
CA ASP A 394 -4.27 -1.57 -17.78
C ASP A 394 -5.50 -0.66 -17.93
N ALA A 395 -5.25 0.64 -18.14
CA ALA A 395 -6.32 1.63 -18.31
C ALA A 395 -7.24 1.31 -19.50
N THR A 396 -6.68 0.88 -20.63
CA THR A 396 -7.42 0.55 -21.86
C THR A 396 -8.35 -0.63 -21.65
N GLY A 397 -7.84 -1.74 -21.12
CA GLY A 397 -8.63 -2.93 -20.81
C GLY A 397 -9.70 -2.66 -19.75
N ARG A 398 -9.36 -1.91 -18.69
CA ARG A 398 -10.33 -1.56 -17.65
C ARG A 398 -11.46 -0.68 -18.19
N LEU A 399 -11.14 0.37 -18.94
CA LEU A 399 -12.16 1.28 -19.48
C LEU A 399 -13.06 0.60 -20.51
N SER A 400 -12.50 -0.27 -21.39
CA SER A 400 -13.30 -1.00 -22.38
C SER A 400 -14.30 -1.98 -21.76
N ARG A 401 -14.05 -2.44 -20.53
CA ARG A 401 -15.01 -3.20 -19.71
C ARG A 401 -15.92 -2.31 -18.88
N ALA A 402 -15.44 -1.18 -18.38
CA ALA A 402 -16.23 -0.28 -17.54
C ALA A 402 -17.36 0.43 -18.30
N LEU A 403 -17.12 0.86 -19.55
CA LEU A 403 -18.12 1.56 -20.37
C LEU A 403 -19.43 0.77 -20.56
N PRO A 404 -19.43 -0.50 -21.02
CA PRO A 404 -20.68 -1.26 -21.16
C PRO A 404 -21.35 -1.52 -19.80
N LEU A 405 -20.62 -1.59 -18.68
CA LEU A 405 -21.23 -1.68 -17.36
C LEU A 405 -21.95 -0.39 -17.00
N TYR A 406 -21.30 0.77 -17.21
CA TYR A 406 -21.88 2.07 -16.92
C TYR A 406 -23.10 2.37 -17.81
N PHE A 407 -23.00 2.13 -19.11
CA PHE A 407 -24.14 2.30 -20.03
C PHE A 407 -25.31 1.38 -19.66
N ASN A 408 -25.04 0.17 -19.16
CA ASN A 408 -26.07 -0.73 -18.66
C ASN A 408 -26.84 -0.09 -17.50
N GLU A 409 -26.16 0.54 -16.53
CA GLU A 409 -26.82 1.26 -15.44
C GLU A 409 -27.75 2.36 -15.96
N GLN A 410 -27.27 3.12 -16.93
CA GLN A 410 -27.97 4.27 -17.48
C GLN A 410 -29.24 3.81 -18.22
N LEU A 411 -29.14 2.80 -19.07
CA LEU A 411 -30.29 2.27 -19.81
C LEU A 411 -31.29 1.55 -18.89
N ALA A 412 -30.82 0.80 -17.90
CA ALA A 412 -31.68 0.13 -16.93
C ALA A 412 -32.46 1.13 -16.07
N LEU A 413 -31.75 2.09 -15.46
CA LEU A 413 -32.33 2.99 -14.45
C LEU A 413 -33.00 4.22 -15.05
N ARG A 414 -32.56 4.69 -16.23
CA ARG A 414 -33.11 5.88 -16.89
C ARG A 414 -33.97 5.57 -18.09
N CYS A 415 -33.98 4.35 -18.65
CA CYS A 415 -34.96 3.98 -19.68
C CYS A 415 -35.94 2.89 -19.21
N GLY A 416 -35.71 2.30 -18.02
CA GLY A 416 -36.54 1.20 -17.51
C GLY A 416 -36.47 -0.05 -18.40
N LEU A 417 -35.34 -0.26 -19.08
CA LEU A 417 -35.13 -1.35 -20.01
C LEU A 417 -34.66 -2.61 -19.29
N ARG A 418 -34.95 -3.77 -19.88
CA ARG A 418 -34.23 -5.00 -19.51
C ARG A 418 -32.84 -4.89 -20.12
N THR A 419 -31.81 -5.11 -19.32
CA THR A 419 -30.42 -4.99 -19.78
C THR A 419 -29.59 -6.19 -19.37
N GLN A 420 -28.61 -6.51 -20.19
CA GLN A 420 -27.58 -7.48 -19.86
C GLN A 420 -26.24 -7.08 -20.45
N THR A 421 -25.15 -7.34 -19.75
CA THR A 421 -23.78 -7.16 -20.24
C THR A 421 -23.23 -8.50 -20.70
N LEU A 422 -22.70 -8.53 -21.91
CA LEU A 422 -21.95 -9.63 -22.48
C LEU A 422 -20.46 -9.39 -22.23
N VAL A 423 -19.82 -10.30 -21.53
CA VAL A 423 -18.43 -10.16 -21.07
C VAL A 423 -17.57 -11.23 -21.76
N PRO A 424 -16.70 -10.83 -22.70
CA PRO A 424 -15.75 -11.74 -23.34
C PRO A 424 -14.78 -12.33 -22.32
N TRP A 425 -14.81 -13.65 -22.16
CA TRP A 425 -14.03 -14.38 -21.17
C TRP A 425 -13.36 -15.60 -21.80
N LEU A 426 -12.03 -15.65 -21.75
CA LEU A 426 -11.28 -16.85 -22.13
C LEU A 426 -11.44 -17.89 -21.03
N THR A 427 -11.72 -19.14 -21.42
CA THR A 427 -11.75 -20.29 -20.49
C THR A 427 -10.47 -21.13 -20.59
N GLU A 428 -9.83 -21.13 -21.76
CA GLU A 428 -8.61 -21.90 -22.04
C GLU A 428 -7.66 -21.07 -22.92
N PRO A 429 -6.32 -21.15 -22.71
CA PRO A 429 -5.65 -22.00 -21.72
C PRO A 429 -5.67 -21.45 -20.29
N HIS A 430 -5.87 -20.13 -20.14
CA HIS A 430 -5.93 -19.46 -18.84
C HIS A 430 -7.24 -18.66 -18.73
N PRO A 431 -8.00 -18.80 -17.62
CA PRO A 431 -9.22 -18.05 -17.43
C PRO A 431 -8.93 -16.55 -17.25
N GLY A 432 -9.59 -15.70 -18.05
CA GLY A 432 -9.36 -14.26 -17.97
C GLY A 432 -10.18 -13.44 -18.97
N PHE A 433 -10.13 -12.12 -18.84
CA PHE A 433 -10.78 -11.21 -19.77
C PHE A 433 -10.06 -11.21 -21.13
N LEU A 434 -10.83 -11.22 -22.22
CA LEU A 434 -10.32 -10.92 -23.55
C LEU A 434 -10.39 -9.40 -23.80
N LEU A 435 -9.31 -8.83 -24.35
CA LEU A 435 -9.31 -7.51 -24.98
C LEU A 435 -9.10 -7.70 -26.48
N SER A 436 -10.15 -7.47 -27.28
CA SER A 436 -10.03 -7.51 -28.74
C SER A 436 -9.29 -6.28 -29.24
N GLY A 437 -8.28 -6.46 -30.09
CA GLY A 437 -7.55 -5.37 -30.77
C GLY A 437 -8.35 -4.67 -31.87
N ALA A 438 -9.52 -5.20 -32.21
CA ALA A 438 -10.44 -4.65 -33.21
C ALA A 438 -11.85 -4.54 -32.64
N ALA A 439 -12.65 -3.62 -33.19
CA ALA A 439 -14.06 -3.51 -32.86
C ALA A 439 -14.80 -4.82 -33.18
N TRP A 440 -15.77 -5.19 -32.35
CA TRP A 440 -16.64 -6.34 -32.62
C TRP A 440 -17.54 -6.08 -33.83
N ASP A 441 -17.62 -7.05 -34.74
CA ASP A 441 -18.54 -6.99 -35.87
C ASP A 441 -20.01 -7.11 -35.41
N ASP A 442 -20.92 -6.47 -36.15
CA ASP A 442 -22.36 -6.47 -35.80
C ASP A 442 -22.94 -7.88 -35.81
N ALA A 443 -22.53 -8.70 -36.79
CA ALA A 443 -22.99 -10.08 -36.92
C ALA A 443 -22.55 -10.95 -35.72
N ASP A 444 -21.31 -10.78 -35.26
CA ASP A 444 -20.79 -11.52 -34.11
C ASP A 444 -21.47 -11.06 -32.82
N ALA A 445 -21.63 -9.75 -32.62
CA ALA A 445 -22.30 -9.18 -31.47
C ALA A 445 -23.77 -9.65 -31.36
N ILE A 446 -24.50 -9.68 -32.49
CA ILE A 446 -25.85 -10.26 -32.57
C ILE A 446 -25.80 -11.76 -32.26
N GLY A 447 -24.85 -12.50 -32.85
CA GLY A 447 -24.69 -13.93 -32.63
C GLY A 447 -24.48 -14.28 -31.15
N TYR A 448 -23.64 -13.53 -30.44
CA TYR A 448 -23.44 -13.69 -29.00
C TYR A 448 -24.70 -13.38 -28.20
N ALA A 449 -25.42 -12.30 -28.54
CA ALA A 449 -26.68 -11.95 -27.88
C ALA A 449 -27.77 -13.01 -28.10
N GLN A 450 -27.81 -13.66 -29.28
CA GLN A 450 -28.77 -14.71 -29.62
C GLN A 450 -28.49 -16.06 -28.92
N GLN A 451 -27.25 -16.29 -28.49
CA GLN A 451 -26.88 -17.48 -27.70
C GLN A 451 -27.34 -17.42 -26.24
N CYS A 452 -27.78 -16.24 -25.77
CA CYS A 452 -28.30 -16.05 -24.43
C CYS A 452 -29.70 -16.66 -24.28
N GLU A 453 -30.09 -17.06 -23.05
CA GLU A 453 -31.43 -17.61 -22.78
C GLU A 453 -32.57 -16.67 -23.21
N ALA A 454 -32.36 -15.36 -23.09
CA ALA A 454 -33.30 -14.34 -23.50
C ALA A 454 -32.77 -13.60 -24.74
N GLN A 455 -33.56 -13.58 -25.80
CA GLN A 455 -33.22 -12.88 -27.02
C GLN A 455 -33.27 -11.36 -26.79
N SER A 456 -32.18 -10.69 -27.17
CA SER A 456 -32.10 -9.23 -27.11
C SER A 456 -32.75 -8.62 -28.34
N ASP A 457 -33.45 -7.51 -28.17
CA ASP A 457 -34.00 -6.70 -29.27
C ASP A 457 -32.93 -5.78 -29.87
N TYR A 458 -31.97 -5.35 -29.03
CA TYR A 458 -30.86 -4.49 -29.44
C TYR A 458 -29.54 -4.93 -28.82
N VAL A 459 -28.44 -4.65 -29.51
CA VAL A 459 -27.07 -4.77 -29.00
C VAL A 459 -26.39 -3.41 -29.06
N VAL A 460 -25.84 -2.96 -27.93
CA VAL A 460 -24.99 -1.78 -27.82
C VAL A 460 -23.55 -2.24 -27.80
N ILE A 461 -22.76 -1.85 -28.80
CA ILE A 461 -21.37 -2.25 -28.97
C ILE A 461 -20.49 -1.04 -28.67
N SER A 462 -19.55 -1.19 -27.73
CA SER A 462 -18.60 -0.15 -27.36
C SER A 462 -17.16 -0.54 -27.75
N HIS A 463 -16.43 0.44 -28.28
CA HIS A 463 -15.04 0.29 -28.72
C HIS A 463 -14.22 1.52 -28.30
N LEU A 464 -12.95 1.31 -27.96
CA LEU A 464 -12.01 2.39 -27.65
C LEU A 464 -10.95 2.50 -28.75
N VAL A 465 -10.59 3.73 -29.11
CA VAL A 465 -9.42 4.02 -29.94
C VAL A 465 -8.40 4.73 -29.06
N THR A 466 -7.31 4.05 -28.74
CA THR A 466 -6.27 4.51 -27.81
C THR A 466 -4.89 4.60 -28.49
N THR A 467 -4.87 4.77 -29.81
CA THR A 467 -3.65 4.86 -30.62
C THR A 467 -2.89 6.17 -30.41
N ALA A 468 -3.59 7.25 -30.05
CA ALA A 468 -3.05 8.55 -29.68
C ALA A 468 -4.01 9.30 -28.73
N GLU A 469 -3.52 10.32 -28.04
CA GLU A 469 -4.34 11.27 -27.28
C GLU A 469 -4.84 12.42 -28.21
N PRO A 470 -6.10 12.89 -28.09
CA PRO A 470 -7.13 12.39 -27.18
C PRO A 470 -7.65 11.00 -27.59
N TRP A 471 -7.99 10.16 -26.61
CA TRP A 471 -8.66 8.88 -26.84
C TRP A 471 -10.06 9.09 -27.40
N ARG A 472 -10.61 8.08 -28.09
CA ARG A 472 -11.98 8.10 -28.60
C ARG A 472 -12.76 6.89 -28.11
N ALA A 473 -13.96 7.11 -27.58
CA ALA A 473 -14.94 6.05 -27.34
C ALA A 473 -15.96 6.07 -28.48
N GLU A 474 -16.27 4.90 -29.03
CA GLU A 474 -17.25 4.70 -30.10
C GLU A 474 -18.33 3.75 -29.60
N VAL A 475 -19.58 4.07 -29.89
CA VAL A 475 -20.75 3.29 -29.50
C VAL A 475 -21.68 3.10 -30.68
N ARG A 476 -22.08 1.86 -30.95
CA ARG A 476 -23.05 1.52 -32.00
C ARG A 476 -24.25 0.82 -31.38
N VAL A 477 -25.45 1.09 -31.90
CA VAL A 477 -26.70 0.47 -31.46
C VAL A 477 -27.28 -0.30 -32.65
N VAL A 478 -27.35 -1.62 -32.53
CA VAL A 478 -27.78 -2.51 -33.61
C VAL A 478 -29.07 -3.22 -33.21
N ARG A 479 -30.09 -3.20 -34.08
CA ARG A 479 -31.32 -3.97 -33.90
C ARG A 479 -31.09 -5.41 -34.35
N THR A 480 -31.49 -6.38 -33.52
CA THR A 480 -31.18 -7.80 -33.77
C THR A 480 -32.09 -8.45 -34.80
N GLU A 481 -33.29 -7.92 -35.02
CA GLU A 481 -34.30 -8.47 -35.94
C GLU A 481 -33.83 -8.45 -37.41
N ASP A 482 -33.18 -7.35 -37.81
CA ASP A 482 -32.78 -7.09 -39.20
C ASP A 482 -31.32 -6.65 -39.37
N ALA A 483 -30.53 -6.71 -38.29
CA ALA A 483 -29.14 -6.27 -38.24
C ALA A 483 -28.93 -4.80 -38.65
N GLU A 484 -29.94 -3.93 -38.51
CA GLU A 484 -29.81 -2.51 -38.79
C GLU A 484 -29.02 -1.80 -37.68
N CYS A 485 -27.97 -1.06 -38.06
CA CYS A 485 -27.32 -0.10 -37.17
C CYS A 485 -28.19 1.16 -37.03
N VAL A 486 -28.93 1.25 -35.93
CA VAL A 486 -29.88 2.33 -35.62
C VAL A 486 -29.17 3.65 -35.29
N GLY A 487 -27.90 3.57 -34.90
CA GLY A 487 -27.05 4.75 -34.77
C GLY A 487 -25.63 4.44 -34.29
N ALA A 488 -24.72 5.35 -34.61
CA ALA A 488 -23.34 5.35 -34.15
C ALA A 488 -23.03 6.70 -33.49
N LEU A 489 -22.36 6.66 -32.34
CA LEU A 489 -21.99 7.80 -31.51
C LEU A 489 -20.50 7.71 -31.20
N SER A 490 -19.85 8.85 -31.00
CA SER A 490 -18.46 8.88 -30.55
C SER A 490 -18.16 10.11 -29.72
N ALA A 491 -17.16 9.99 -28.85
CA ALA A 491 -16.65 11.12 -28.08
C ALA A 491 -15.14 11.01 -27.90
N GLU A 492 -14.44 12.13 -28.10
CA GLU A 492 -13.00 12.26 -27.84
C GLU A 492 -12.76 12.84 -26.44
N PHE A 493 -11.73 12.34 -25.76
CA PHE A 493 -11.39 12.74 -24.40
C PHE A 493 -9.93 12.49 -24.05
N PRO A 494 -9.32 13.35 -23.20
CA PRO A 494 -8.04 13.01 -22.57
C PRO A 494 -8.25 11.91 -21.53
N MET A 495 -7.37 10.90 -21.45
CA MET A 495 -7.50 9.86 -20.40
C MET A 495 -7.46 10.47 -18.99
N ALA A 496 -6.70 11.55 -18.80
CA ALA A 496 -6.61 12.25 -17.53
C ALA A 496 -7.95 12.85 -17.04
N ASP A 497 -8.88 13.18 -17.96
CA ASP A 497 -10.20 13.70 -17.62
C ASP A 497 -11.26 13.30 -18.66
N PRO A 498 -11.81 12.07 -18.55
CA PRO A 498 -12.76 11.56 -19.52
C PRO A 498 -14.22 11.98 -19.23
N THR A 499 -14.45 12.65 -18.10
CA THR A 499 -15.77 12.78 -17.46
C THR A 499 -16.81 13.44 -18.34
N ALA A 500 -16.55 14.67 -18.78
CA ALA A 500 -17.52 15.45 -19.53
C ALA A 500 -17.87 14.80 -20.89
N ALA A 501 -16.89 14.17 -21.54
CA ALA A 501 -17.08 13.52 -22.83
C ALA A 501 -17.92 12.24 -22.71
N ILE A 502 -17.59 11.36 -21.76
CA ILE A 502 -18.33 10.11 -21.54
C ILE A 502 -19.76 10.41 -21.06
N GLN A 503 -19.96 11.41 -20.21
CA GLN A 503 -21.31 11.81 -19.79
C GLN A 503 -22.14 12.34 -20.97
N ARG A 504 -21.57 13.17 -21.87
CA ARG A 504 -22.27 13.60 -23.08
C ARG A 504 -22.63 12.41 -24.00
N LEU A 505 -21.68 11.52 -24.24
CA LEU A 505 -21.90 10.28 -25.01
C LEU A 505 -23.03 9.43 -24.40
N THR A 506 -23.12 9.42 -23.06
CA THR A 506 -24.18 8.72 -22.33
C THR A 506 -25.55 9.34 -22.56
N GLU A 507 -25.67 10.67 -22.51
CA GLU A 507 -26.94 11.36 -22.80
C GLU A 507 -27.41 11.10 -24.23
N GLU A 508 -26.48 11.12 -25.19
CA GLU A 508 -26.77 10.80 -26.58
C GLU A 508 -27.22 9.34 -26.76
N LEU A 509 -26.55 8.40 -26.07
CA LEU A 509 -26.91 6.98 -26.08
C LEU A 509 -28.29 6.73 -25.47
N VAL A 510 -28.57 7.31 -24.30
CA VAL A 510 -29.88 7.22 -23.62
C VAL A 510 -30.98 7.76 -24.53
N ALA A 511 -30.75 8.89 -25.20
CA ALA A 511 -31.72 9.46 -26.14
C ALA A 511 -31.91 8.59 -27.39
N LEU A 512 -30.83 8.02 -27.94
CA LEU A 512 -30.87 7.15 -29.11
C LEU A 512 -31.63 5.85 -28.81
N VAL A 513 -31.24 5.14 -27.76
CA VAL A 513 -31.87 3.87 -27.35
C VAL A 513 -33.31 4.11 -26.93
N GLY A 514 -33.60 5.20 -26.22
CA GLY A 514 -34.97 5.56 -25.83
C GLY A 514 -35.90 5.77 -27.04
N ARG A 515 -35.41 6.43 -28.10
CA ARG A 515 -36.16 6.54 -29.37
C ARG A 515 -36.31 5.19 -30.06
N ALA A 516 -35.24 4.42 -30.16
CA ALA A 516 -35.24 3.12 -30.84
C ALA A 516 -36.22 2.12 -30.20
N THR A 517 -36.29 2.11 -28.86
CA THR A 517 -37.12 1.20 -28.07
C THR A 517 -38.53 1.74 -27.75
N ALA A 518 -38.85 2.95 -28.22
CA ALA A 518 -40.04 3.70 -27.83
C ALA A 518 -40.20 3.86 -26.30
N GLN A 519 -39.08 3.94 -25.56
CA GLN A 519 -39.04 4.17 -24.12
C GLN A 519 -38.41 5.53 -23.81
N PRO A 520 -39.19 6.58 -23.51
CA PRO A 520 -38.63 7.89 -23.20
C PRO A 520 -37.79 7.85 -21.91
N PRO A 521 -36.73 8.68 -21.80
CA PRO A 521 -35.95 8.75 -20.59
C PRO A 521 -36.81 9.10 -19.36
N LEU A 522 -36.62 8.31 -18.31
CA LEU A 522 -37.18 8.46 -16.98
C LEU A 522 -36.34 9.42 -16.14
N ALA A 523 -36.96 9.99 -15.12
CA ALA A 523 -36.23 10.72 -14.09
C ALA A 523 -35.29 9.77 -13.34
N THR A 524 -34.08 10.24 -13.04
CA THR A 524 -33.09 9.48 -12.28
C THR A 524 -33.66 9.06 -10.92
N PRO A 525 -33.54 7.78 -10.50
CA PRO A 525 -34.02 7.33 -9.20
C PRO A 525 -33.34 8.09 -8.05
N ALA A 526 -34.08 8.40 -6.98
CA ALA A 526 -33.54 9.12 -5.82
C ALA A 526 -32.37 8.40 -5.12
N ASN A 527 -32.33 7.07 -5.21
CA ASN A 527 -31.27 6.21 -4.65
C ASN A 527 -30.11 5.97 -5.64
N TYR A 528 -30.04 6.71 -6.74
CA TYR A 528 -28.98 6.57 -7.73
C TYR A 528 -28.33 7.91 -8.00
N THR A 529 -27.01 7.98 -7.85
CA THR A 529 -26.23 9.17 -8.16
C THR A 529 -24.91 8.75 -8.78
N VAL A 530 -24.65 9.21 -10.00
CA VAL A 530 -23.36 9.05 -10.65
C VAL A 530 -22.40 10.10 -10.08
N PRO A 531 -21.24 9.73 -9.54
CA PRO A 531 -20.23 10.69 -9.12
C PRO A 531 -19.77 11.56 -10.30
N ASP A 532 -19.55 12.85 -10.07
CA ASP A 532 -19.14 13.80 -11.10
C ASP A 532 -17.68 14.27 -10.91
N GLY A 533 -17.12 14.97 -11.90
CA GLY A 533 -15.76 15.48 -11.91
C GLY A 533 -14.71 14.38 -11.69
N ALA A 534 -13.70 14.67 -10.86
CA ALA A 534 -12.58 13.77 -10.61
C ALA A 534 -12.97 12.40 -10.02
N ALA A 535 -14.17 12.25 -9.46
CA ALA A 535 -14.64 10.98 -8.91
C ALA A 535 -15.21 10.02 -9.97
N PHE A 536 -15.63 10.53 -11.12
CA PHE A 536 -16.27 9.72 -12.16
C PHE A 536 -15.38 8.59 -12.71
N PRO A 537 -14.09 8.82 -13.04
CA PRO A 537 -13.22 7.74 -13.50
C PRO A 537 -13.01 6.64 -12.45
N TYR A 538 -12.94 7.01 -11.17
CA TYR A 538 -12.86 6.04 -10.08
C TYR A 538 -14.16 5.23 -9.94
N TYR A 539 -15.32 5.84 -10.18
CA TYR A 539 -16.58 5.11 -10.23
C TYR A 539 -16.57 4.03 -11.31
N LEU A 540 -16.16 4.39 -12.54
CA LEU A 540 -16.00 3.44 -13.64
C LEU A 540 -15.06 2.29 -13.27
N LEU A 541 -13.93 2.61 -12.62
CA LEU A 541 -12.99 1.62 -12.10
C LEU A 541 -13.66 0.67 -11.09
N ARG A 542 -14.48 1.17 -10.15
CA ARG A 542 -15.15 0.31 -9.17
C ARG A 542 -16.20 -0.62 -9.81
N LEU A 543 -16.86 -0.20 -10.88
CA LEU A 543 -17.75 -1.08 -11.65
C LEU A 543 -16.97 -2.25 -12.29
N GLU A 544 -15.86 -1.93 -12.94
CA GLU A 544 -14.98 -2.92 -13.57
C GLU A 544 -14.37 -3.87 -12.54
N GLN A 545 -13.98 -3.38 -11.38
CA GLN A 545 -13.42 -4.21 -10.32
C GLN A 545 -14.46 -5.14 -9.70
N LEU A 546 -15.71 -4.71 -9.48
CA LEU A 546 -16.76 -5.63 -9.06
C LEU A 546 -16.98 -6.72 -10.11
N LEU A 547 -16.95 -6.37 -11.41
CA LEU A 547 -17.00 -7.37 -12.48
C LEU A 547 -15.82 -8.36 -12.35
N ALA A 548 -14.59 -7.86 -12.18
CA ALA A 548 -13.40 -8.69 -12.02
C ALA A 548 -13.53 -9.65 -10.83
N VAL A 549 -13.94 -9.18 -9.66
CA VAL A 549 -14.13 -10.04 -8.47
C VAL A 549 -15.18 -11.13 -8.74
N ARG A 550 -16.28 -10.80 -9.40
CA ARG A 550 -17.35 -11.76 -9.73
C ARG A 550 -16.91 -12.81 -10.73
N CYS A 551 -16.21 -12.43 -11.79
CA CYS A 551 -15.70 -13.39 -12.77
C CYS A 551 -14.70 -14.36 -12.14
N ASN A 552 -13.82 -13.86 -11.27
CA ASN A 552 -12.86 -14.69 -10.56
C ASN A 552 -13.52 -15.64 -9.53
N GLY A 553 -14.65 -15.24 -8.93
CA GLY A 553 -15.43 -16.08 -8.02
C GLY A 553 -16.48 -16.98 -8.69
N ALA A 554 -16.60 -16.97 -10.02
CA ALA A 554 -17.65 -17.68 -10.74
C ALA A 554 -17.43 -19.20 -10.84
N ASN A 555 -16.16 -19.64 -10.93
CA ASN A 555 -15.80 -21.05 -10.93
C ASN A 555 -14.75 -21.33 -9.84
N PRO A 556 -15.16 -21.88 -8.67
CA PRO A 556 -14.23 -22.22 -7.59
C PRO A 556 -13.18 -23.28 -7.95
N GLU A 557 -13.43 -24.11 -8.96
CA GLU A 557 -12.51 -25.17 -9.39
C GLU A 557 -11.40 -24.64 -10.33
N GLN A 558 -11.66 -23.49 -10.96
CA GLN A 558 -10.71 -22.79 -11.83
C GLN A 558 -10.85 -21.28 -11.61
N PRO A 559 -10.48 -20.77 -10.41
CA PRO A 559 -10.54 -19.34 -10.17
C PRO A 559 -9.56 -18.65 -11.13
N GLY A 560 -9.99 -17.52 -11.69
CA GLY A 560 -9.06 -16.65 -12.39
C GLY A 560 -8.01 -16.05 -11.43
N GLN A 561 -7.10 -15.26 -11.99
CA GLN A 561 -6.16 -14.49 -11.17
C GLN A 561 -6.69 -13.07 -10.95
N LEU A 562 -7.21 -12.82 -9.74
CA LEU A 562 -7.55 -11.47 -9.29
C LEU A 562 -6.29 -10.79 -8.75
N ASN A 563 -6.10 -9.50 -9.08
CA ASN A 563 -4.98 -8.71 -8.60
C ASN A 563 -5.51 -7.43 -7.93
N GLY A 564 -4.86 -7.01 -6.84
CA GLY A 564 -5.18 -5.76 -6.15
C GLY A 564 -6.40 -5.85 -5.25
N GLU A 565 -6.65 -7.00 -4.62
CA GLU A 565 -7.85 -7.27 -3.80
C GLU A 565 -8.05 -6.23 -2.68
N ARG A 566 -6.94 -5.81 -2.04
CA ARG A 566 -6.96 -4.77 -1.01
C ARG A 566 -7.26 -3.39 -1.58
N GLU A 567 -6.72 -3.05 -2.75
CA GLU A 567 -7.03 -1.78 -3.44
C GLU A 567 -8.49 -1.73 -3.86
N ILE A 568 -9.06 -2.85 -4.30
CA ILE A 568 -10.47 -2.95 -4.67
C ILE A 568 -11.38 -2.59 -3.48
N LEU A 569 -11.13 -3.15 -2.30
CA LEU A 569 -11.92 -2.85 -1.09
C LEU A 569 -11.66 -1.43 -0.58
N ASP A 570 -10.39 -1.02 -0.51
CA ASP A 570 -9.98 0.30 -0.02
C ASP A 570 -10.54 1.43 -0.90
N GLY A 571 -10.46 1.28 -2.22
CA GLY A 571 -10.99 2.28 -3.15
C GLY A 571 -12.52 2.38 -3.13
N ASN A 572 -13.24 1.27 -2.93
CA ASN A 572 -14.68 1.30 -2.68
C ASN A 572 -15.02 2.00 -1.36
N LEU A 573 -14.25 1.73 -0.29
CA LEU A 573 -14.40 2.40 1.00
C LEU A 573 -14.15 3.91 0.87
N ARG A 574 -13.09 4.30 0.17
CA ARG A 574 -12.77 5.70 -0.12
C ARG A 574 -13.90 6.39 -0.88
N GLN A 575 -14.45 5.76 -1.91
CA GLN A 575 -15.60 6.30 -2.63
C GLN A 575 -16.82 6.49 -1.71
N CYS A 576 -17.06 5.57 -0.77
CA CYS A 576 -18.13 5.73 0.22
C CYS A 576 -17.87 6.85 1.23
N LEU A 577 -16.60 7.15 1.54
CA LEU A 577 -16.22 8.26 2.43
C LEU A 577 -16.34 9.62 1.72
N ASP A 578 -15.99 9.66 0.43
CA ASP A 578 -16.11 10.87 -0.38
C ASP A 578 -17.58 11.18 -0.70
N PHE A 579 -18.43 10.16 -0.81
CA PHE A 579 -19.87 10.27 -1.08
C PHE A 579 -20.72 9.52 -0.03
N PRO A 580 -20.76 9.98 1.23
CA PRO A 580 -21.33 9.22 2.35
C PRO A 580 -22.83 8.93 2.25
N LYS A 581 -23.56 9.67 1.39
CA LYS A 581 -24.99 9.49 1.15
C LYS A 581 -25.32 8.79 -0.17
N SER A 582 -24.32 8.42 -0.97
CA SER A 582 -24.54 7.69 -2.23
C SER A 582 -24.95 6.24 -1.93
N VAL A 583 -26.20 5.90 -2.25
CA VAL A 583 -26.72 4.55 -2.06
C VAL A 583 -26.06 3.57 -3.03
N ASN A 584 -25.86 3.93 -4.30
CA ASN A 584 -25.19 3.08 -5.27
C ASN A 584 -23.70 2.83 -4.92
N ALA A 585 -22.97 3.81 -4.40
CA ALA A 585 -21.60 3.59 -3.91
C ALA A 585 -21.57 2.56 -2.76
N ARG A 586 -22.53 2.65 -1.82
CA ARG A 586 -22.66 1.70 -0.70
C ARG A 586 -23.05 0.30 -1.15
N LEU A 587 -23.95 0.18 -2.13
CA LEU A 587 -24.34 -1.09 -2.72
C LEU A 587 -23.18 -1.72 -3.50
N LEU A 588 -22.41 -0.90 -4.23
CA LEU A 588 -21.21 -1.34 -4.94
C LEU A 588 -20.15 -1.89 -3.98
N LEU A 589 -19.86 -1.19 -2.87
CA LEU A 589 -19.00 -1.69 -1.79
C LEU A 589 -19.54 -3.02 -1.22
N ALA A 590 -20.81 -3.08 -0.82
CA ALA A 590 -21.38 -4.28 -0.20
C ALA A 590 -21.35 -5.51 -1.13
N GLN A 591 -21.67 -5.31 -2.41
CA GLN A 591 -21.57 -6.36 -3.43
C GLN A 591 -20.13 -6.79 -3.68
N THR A 592 -19.19 -5.84 -3.64
CA THR A 592 -17.75 -6.13 -3.78
C THR A 592 -17.26 -6.95 -2.60
N VAL A 593 -17.62 -6.59 -1.37
CA VAL A 593 -17.31 -7.35 -0.15
C VAL A 593 -17.90 -8.76 -0.21
N ARG A 594 -19.19 -8.88 -0.56
CA ARG A 594 -19.88 -10.17 -0.69
C ARG A 594 -19.24 -11.07 -1.76
N ALA A 595 -18.85 -10.52 -2.90
CA ALA A 595 -18.16 -11.26 -3.94
C ALA A 595 -16.72 -11.63 -3.52
N MET A 596 -15.99 -10.69 -2.92
CA MET A 596 -14.61 -10.88 -2.45
C MET A 596 -14.53 -11.93 -1.34
N LYS A 597 -15.54 -12.04 -0.47
CA LYS A 597 -15.61 -13.07 0.59
C LYS A 597 -15.54 -14.50 0.03
N ARG A 598 -15.94 -14.72 -1.23
CA ARG A 598 -15.83 -16.02 -1.92
C ARG A 598 -14.44 -16.27 -2.52
N VAL A 599 -13.65 -15.22 -2.72
CA VAL A 599 -12.35 -15.26 -3.40
C VAL A 599 -11.20 -15.15 -2.39
N ARG A 600 -11.25 -14.13 -1.51
CA ARG A 600 -10.26 -13.79 -0.48
C ARG A 600 -10.95 -13.39 0.83
N PRO A 601 -11.50 -14.35 1.59
CA PRO A 601 -12.15 -14.07 2.88
C PRO A 601 -11.19 -13.47 3.91
N ASP A 602 -9.91 -13.83 3.83
CA ASP A 602 -8.81 -13.28 4.63
C ASP A 602 -8.67 -11.76 4.43
N VAL A 603 -8.67 -11.31 3.17
CA VAL A 603 -8.58 -9.88 2.84
C VAL A 603 -9.83 -9.13 3.30
N VAL A 604 -11.02 -9.73 3.19
CA VAL A 604 -12.26 -9.09 3.68
C VAL A 604 -12.23 -8.86 5.19
N ALA A 605 -11.71 -9.81 5.97
CA ALA A 605 -11.60 -9.69 7.42
C ALA A 605 -10.79 -8.46 7.86
N GLU A 606 -9.75 -8.08 7.10
CA GLU A 606 -8.93 -6.89 7.34
C GLU A 606 -9.74 -5.57 7.28
N PHE A 607 -10.86 -5.55 6.55
CA PHE A 607 -11.68 -4.35 6.33
C PHE A 607 -12.96 -4.29 7.18
N GLU A 608 -13.29 -5.36 7.92
CA GLU A 608 -14.57 -5.47 8.64
C GLU A 608 -14.82 -4.29 9.59
N GLU A 609 -13.84 -3.90 10.41
CA GLU A 609 -14.02 -2.80 11.35
C GLU A 609 -14.14 -1.44 10.64
N LYS A 610 -13.41 -1.23 9.53
CA LYS A 610 -13.52 0.02 8.74
C LYS A 610 -14.90 0.13 8.11
N ILE A 611 -15.44 -0.97 7.59
CA ILE A 611 -16.79 -1.03 7.01
C ILE A 611 -17.84 -0.85 8.10
N ALA A 612 -17.72 -1.53 9.24
CA ALA A 612 -18.64 -1.39 10.36
C ALA A 612 -18.65 0.05 10.90
N ARG A 613 -17.48 0.68 11.02
CA ARG A 613 -17.34 2.09 11.37
C ARG A 613 -18.04 3.00 10.38
N LEU A 614 -17.87 2.79 9.07
CA LEU A 614 -18.56 3.56 8.03
C LEU A 614 -20.09 3.46 8.17
N GLN A 615 -20.64 2.29 8.52
CA GLN A 615 -22.08 2.14 8.77
C GLN A 615 -22.55 2.92 10.01
N ARG A 616 -21.75 2.93 11.10
CA ARG A 616 -22.07 3.65 12.35
C ARG A 616 -21.95 5.16 12.22
N GLU A 617 -20.86 5.65 11.64
CA GLU A 617 -20.54 7.08 11.56
C GLU A 617 -21.29 7.79 10.43
N GLN A 618 -21.62 7.06 9.35
CA GLN A 618 -22.26 7.62 8.16
C GLN A 618 -23.46 6.75 7.71
N PRO A 619 -24.55 6.63 8.49
CA PRO A 619 -25.68 5.79 8.10
C PRO A 619 -26.42 6.34 6.87
N LEU A 620 -26.94 5.43 6.04
CA LEU A 620 -27.92 5.72 4.99
C LEU A 620 -29.34 5.82 5.56
N ALA A 621 -30.29 6.24 4.71
CA ALA A 621 -31.72 6.17 5.05
C ALA A 621 -32.18 4.72 5.26
N GLY A 622 -33.15 4.50 6.15
CA GLY A 622 -33.55 3.19 6.68
C GLY A 622 -33.64 2.04 5.65
N PRO A 623 -34.42 2.16 4.57
CA PRO A 623 -34.53 1.09 3.58
C PRO A 623 -33.20 0.75 2.89
N ALA A 624 -32.41 1.78 2.55
CA ALA A 624 -31.11 1.60 1.90
C ALA A 624 -30.06 1.02 2.87
N GLN A 625 -30.07 1.48 4.13
CA GLN A 625 -29.23 0.93 5.19
C GLN A 625 -29.52 -0.56 5.43
N ALA A 626 -30.80 -0.94 5.49
CA ALA A 626 -31.20 -2.34 5.69
C ALA A 626 -30.78 -3.23 4.51
N ALA A 627 -30.93 -2.76 3.27
CA ALA A 627 -30.49 -3.49 2.09
C ALA A 627 -28.96 -3.68 2.04
N VAL A 628 -28.19 -2.64 2.42
CA VAL A 628 -26.73 -2.72 2.51
C VAL A 628 -26.31 -3.69 3.62
N GLN A 629 -26.94 -3.64 4.79
CA GLN A 629 -26.64 -4.57 5.88
C GLN A 629 -26.92 -6.02 5.47
N ALA A 630 -28.07 -6.29 4.84
CA ALA A 630 -28.41 -7.62 4.34
C ALA A 630 -27.47 -8.16 3.25
N LEU A 631 -26.67 -7.30 2.61
CA LEU A 631 -25.63 -7.72 1.67
C LEU A 631 -24.27 -7.98 2.36
N LEU A 632 -24.03 -7.37 3.51
CA LEU A 632 -22.80 -7.49 4.29
C LEU A 632 -22.85 -8.68 5.26
N ASP A 633 -24.03 -9.01 5.77
CA ASP A 633 -24.32 -10.23 6.54
C ASP A 633 -24.12 -11.50 5.67
#